data_AF-A0A371CH41-F1
#
_entry.id   AF-A0A371CH41-F1
#
_cell.length_a   1.000
_cell.length_b   1.000
_cell.length_c   1.000
_cell.angle_alpha   90.00
_cell.angle_beta   90.00
_cell.angle_gamma   90.00
#
_symmetry.space_group_name_H-M   'P 1'
#
loop_
_entity.id
_entity.type
_entity.pdbx_description
1 polymer ?
#
loop_
_entity_poly.entity_id
_entity_poly.type
_entity_poly.pdbx_seq_one_letter_code
_entity_poly.pdbx_strand_id
1 'polypeptide(L)'
;INDHLRRELDFESEARNAVRTAEFVAKEPRLADRVYIPKVYPELSTKKVMVAEWIDGVRLSDRRGIERLMGDDASAEPRAPSLADRFPTLKGGSKWVMQTMVDLFSAQIFDWSWVHCDPHPGNIIVRPHPAKAGQAQFVLLDHGLYVRVSPRFQQQYA
;
A
#
# COMPACT_ATOMS: atom_id res chain seq x y z
N ILE A 1 -8.51 -27.97 -7.32
CA ILE A 1 -7.61 -26.81 -7.21
C ILE A 1 -8.48 -25.65 -6.78
N ASN A 2 -8.25 -25.12 -5.58
CA ASN A 2 -9.07 -24.08 -4.94
C ASN A 2 -9.13 -22.82 -5.83
N ASP A 3 -10.31 -22.21 -6.02
CA ASP A 3 -10.50 -21.07 -6.91
C ASP A 3 -9.66 -19.85 -6.51
N HIS A 4 -9.27 -19.75 -5.23
CA HIS A 4 -8.37 -18.71 -4.72
C HIS A 4 -6.95 -18.81 -5.31
N LEU A 5 -6.38 -20.02 -5.37
CA LEU A 5 -5.07 -20.28 -5.97
C LEU A 5 -5.04 -19.93 -7.48
N ARG A 6 -6.17 -20.09 -8.17
CA ARG A 6 -6.26 -19.73 -9.59
C ARG A 6 -6.27 -18.22 -9.82
N ARG A 7 -6.82 -17.45 -8.88
CA ARG A 7 -6.84 -15.98 -8.94
C ARG A 7 -5.48 -15.38 -8.62
N GLU A 8 -4.77 -15.96 -7.65
CA GLU A 8 -3.37 -15.59 -7.34
C GLU A 8 -2.40 -15.86 -8.52
N LEU A 9 -2.73 -16.79 -9.40
CA LEU A 9 -1.91 -17.14 -10.57
C LEU A 9 -2.32 -16.38 -11.86
N ASP A 10 -3.24 -15.43 -11.78
CA ASP A 10 -3.66 -14.61 -12.92
C ASP A 10 -3.24 -13.15 -12.73
N PHE A 11 -2.00 -12.84 -13.12
CA PHE A 11 -1.44 -11.50 -13.01
C PHE A 11 -2.11 -10.43 -13.88
N GLU A 12 -2.90 -10.82 -14.90
CA GLU A 12 -3.73 -9.86 -15.63
C GLU A 12 -4.88 -9.35 -14.76
N SER A 13 -5.41 -10.22 -13.88
CA SER A 13 -6.43 -9.84 -12.90
C SER A 13 -5.84 -8.93 -11.83
N GLU A 14 -4.64 -9.24 -11.33
CA GLU A 14 -3.92 -8.37 -10.39
C GLU A 14 -3.65 -6.98 -11.00
N ALA A 15 -3.15 -6.91 -12.23
CA ALA A 15 -2.91 -5.64 -12.91
C ALA A 15 -4.19 -4.78 -13.05
N ARG A 16 -5.32 -5.41 -13.40
CA ARG A 16 -6.63 -4.72 -13.45
C ARG A 16 -7.07 -4.22 -12.07
N ASN A 17 -6.84 -5.01 -11.01
CA ASN A 17 -7.19 -4.63 -9.65
C ASN A 17 -6.34 -3.45 -9.16
N ALA A 18 -5.04 -3.43 -9.49
CA ALA A 18 -4.14 -2.33 -9.17
C ALA A 18 -4.61 -1.02 -9.85
N VAL A 19 -4.88 -1.05 -11.16
CA VAL A 19 -5.40 0.11 -11.90
C VAL A 19 -6.72 0.62 -11.29
N ARG A 20 -7.65 -0.29 -10.99
CA ARG A 20 -8.92 0.08 -10.36
C ARG A 20 -8.73 0.71 -8.99
N THR A 21 -7.86 0.14 -8.17
CA THR A 21 -7.58 0.65 -6.82
C THR A 21 -6.92 2.03 -6.89
N ALA A 22 -6.04 2.25 -7.87
CA ALA A 22 -5.43 3.56 -8.11
C ALA A 22 -6.50 4.63 -8.41
N GLU A 23 -7.52 4.31 -9.22
CA GLU A 23 -8.63 5.22 -9.50
C GLU A 23 -9.47 5.56 -8.27
N PHE A 24 -9.73 4.57 -7.40
CA PHE A 24 -10.45 4.80 -6.14
C PHE A 24 -9.66 5.73 -5.21
N VAL A 25 -8.36 5.46 -5.05
CA VAL A 25 -7.46 6.29 -4.23
C VAL A 25 -7.39 7.72 -4.76
N ALA A 26 -7.25 7.90 -6.07
CA ALA A 26 -7.17 9.23 -6.68
C ALA A 26 -8.46 10.06 -6.51
N LYS A 27 -9.62 9.40 -6.38
CA LYS A 27 -10.92 10.05 -6.18
C LYS A 27 -11.27 10.30 -4.71
N GLU A 28 -10.52 9.72 -3.78
CA GLU A 28 -10.74 9.88 -2.34
C GLU A 28 -9.84 11.00 -1.78
N PRO A 29 -10.39 12.19 -1.44
CA PRO A 29 -9.59 13.33 -1.03
C PRO A 29 -8.71 13.07 0.21
N ARG A 30 -9.14 12.17 1.11
CA ARG A 30 -8.36 11.78 2.29
C ARG A 30 -7.09 11.00 1.93
N LEU A 31 -7.09 10.31 0.80
CA LEU A 31 -6.08 9.31 0.42
C LEU A 31 -5.26 9.71 -0.81
N ALA A 32 -5.80 10.51 -1.72
CA ALA A 32 -5.18 10.84 -3.02
C ALA A 32 -3.73 11.37 -2.92
N ASP A 33 -3.42 12.06 -1.82
CA ASP A 33 -2.09 12.61 -1.54
C ASP A 33 -1.24 11.76 -0.58
N ARG A 34 -1.80 10.69 -0.02
CA ARG A 34 -1.17 9.86 1.03
C ARG A 34 -0.88 8.45 0.55
N VAL A 35 -1.76 7.86 -0.24
CA VAL A 35 -1.68 6.49 -0.73
C VAL A 35 -1.33 6.49 -2.20
N TYR A 36 -0.46 5.58 -2.59
CA TYR A 36 -0.03 5.39 -3.97
C TYR A 36 -0.10 3.93 -4.37
N ILE A 37 -0.60 3.69 -5.57
CA ILE A 37 -0.58 2.37 -6.22
C ILE A 37 0.42 2.46 -7.38
N PRO A 38 1.44 1.57 -7.44
CA PRO A 38 2.42 1.59 -8.51
C PRO A 38 1.77 1.49 -9.89
N LYS A 39 2.29 2.24 -10.85
CA LYS A 39 1.82 2.11 -12.24
C LYS A 39 2.12 0.71 -12.77
N VAL A 40 1.10 0.03 -13.27
CA VAL A 40 1.25 -1.25 -13.99
C VAL A 40 1.42 -0.99 -15.48
N TYR A 41 2.12 -1.91 -16.17
CA TYR A 41 2.34 -1.88 -17.62
C TYR A 41 1.66 -3.10 -18.26
N PRO A 42 0.35 -3.03 -18.57
CA PRO A 42 -0.41 -4.17 -19.11
C PRO A 42 0.16 -4.73 -20.41
N GLU A 43 0.72 -3.86 -21.26
CA GLU A 43 1.35 -4.21 -22.53
C GLU A 43 2.63 -5.05 -22.37
N LEU A 44 3.25 -5.02 -21.19
CA LEU A 44 4.41 -5.83 -20.82
C LEU A 44 4.04 -6.98 -19.87
N SER A 45 2.75 -7.14 -19.55
CA SER A 45 2.25 -8.11 -18.58
C SER A 45 1.49 -9.25 -19.27
N THR A 46 1.49 -10.41 -18.64
CA THR A 46 0.76 -11.62 -19.05
C THR A 46 0.18 -12.27 -17.80
N LYS A 47 -0.59 -13.35 -17.95
CA LYS A 47 -1.07 -14.14 -16.80
C LYS A 47 0.02 -14.64 -15.85
N LYS A 48 1.26 -14.80 -16.34
CA LYS A 48 2.38 -15.39 -15.59
C LYS A 48 3.45 -14.39 -15.15
N VAL A 49 3.41 -13.16 -15.66
CA VAL A 49 4.37 -12.11 -15.33
C VAL A 49 3.65 -10.77 -15.31
N MET A 50 3.75 -10.03 -14.20
CA MET A 50 3.31 -8.64 -14.11
C MET A 50 4.51 -7.71 -14.14
N VAL A 51 4.41 -6.62 -14.91
CA VAL A 51 5.41 -5.54 -14.94
C VAL A 51 4.79 -4.29 -14.32
N ALA A 52 5.46 -3.73 -13.31
CA ALA A 52 5.02 -2.55 -12.59
C ALA A 52 6.18 -1.60 -12.34
N GLU A 53 5.85 -0.36 -11.97
CA GLU A 53 6.80 0.66 -11.56
C GLU A 53 7.64 0.20 -10.37
N TRP A 54 8.94 0.45 -10.44
CA TRP A 54 9.84 0.22 -9.32
C TRP A 54 9.65 1.27 -8.23
N ILE A 55 9.53 0.82 -6.99
CA ILE A 55 9.34 1.69 -5.83
C ILE A 55 10.49 1.50 -4.85
N ASP A 56 11.24 2.57 -4.63
CA ASP A 56 12.19 2.65 -3.50
C ASP A 56 11.47 3.11 -2.23
N GLY A 57 11.76 2.46 -1.11
CA GLY A 57 11.24 2.81 0.21
C GLY A 57 11.52 1.72 1.25
N VAL A 58 10.89 1.84 2.41
CA VAL A 58 11.02 0.89 3.52
C VAL A 58 9.75 0.06 3.62
N ARG A 59 9.87 -1.27 3.66
CA ARG A 59 8.70 -2.16 3.84
C ARG A 59 8.10 -1.97 5.23
N LEU A 60 6.78 -1.98 5.34
CA LEU A 60 6.10 -1.84 6.64
C LEU A 60 6.45 -2.98 7.60
N SER A 61 6.80 -4.16 7.07
CA SER A 61 7.31 -5.28 7.87
C SER A 61 8.65 -5.00 8.58
N ASP A 62 9.46 -4.05 8.08
CA ASP A 62 10.68 -3.60 8.75
C ASP A 62 10.35 -2.50 9.77
N ARG A 63 9.89 -2.94 10.95
CA ARG A 63 9.50 -2.05 12.04
C ARG A 63 10.57 -1.01 12.37
N ARG A 64 11.83 -1.44 12.50
CA ARG A 64 12.95 -0.55 12.84
C ARG A 64 13.23 0.45 11.72
N GLY A 65 13.18 0.00 10.47
CA GLY A 65 13.29 0.87 9.31
C GLY A 65 12.21 1.95 9.29
N ILE A 66 10.97 1.59 9.61
CA ILE A 66 9.84 2.53 9.69
C ILE A 66 10.01 3.52 10.84
N GLU A 67 10.36 3.05 12.05
CA GLU A 67 10.62 3.93 13.20
C GLU A 67 11.71 4.96 12.88
N ARG A 68 12.78 4.56 12.17
CA ARG A 68 13.82 5.50 11.70
C ARG A 68 13.31 6.46 10.65
N LEU A 69 12.67 5.93 9.61
CA LEU A 69 12.15 6.72 8.50
C LEU A 69 11.16 7.79 9.00
N MET A 70 10.36 7.44 10.01
CA MET A 70 9.34 8.32 10.59
C MET A 70 9.83 9.15 11.78
N GLY A 71 11.08 8.97 12.22
CA GLY A 71 11.72 9.76 13.27
C GLY A 71 11.33 9.40 14.71
N ASP A 72 10.77 8.20 14.94
CA ASP A 72 10.39 7.72 16.28
C ASP A 72 11.53 6.94 16.97
N ASP A 73 12.62 6.68 16.26
CA ASP A 73 13.71 5.88 16.79
C ASP A 73 14.51 6.64 17.85
N ALA A 74 14.24 6.30 19.11
CA ALA A 74 14.92 6.86 20.27
C ALA A 74 16.31 6.22 20.54
N SER A 75 16.68 5.17 19.82
CA SER A 75 17.90 4.42 20.08
C SER A 75 19.12 5.01 19.35
N ALA A 76 20.00 5.66 20.10
CA ALA A 76 21.27 6.21 19.63
C ALA A 76 22.38 5.15 19.43
N GLU A 77 22.04 3.86 19.43
CA GLU A 77 23.04 2.80 19.32
C GLU A 77 23.67 2.75 17.92
N PRO A 78 25.00 2.54 17.81
CA PRO A 78 25.66 2.30 16.54
C PRO A 78 25.10 1.05 15.86
N ARG A 79 24.75 1.13 14.58
CA ARG A 79 24.13 0.02 13.85
C ARG A 79 24.47 0.05 12.37
N ALA A 80 24.31 -1.10 11.74
CA ALA A 80 24.52 -1.26 10.31
C ALA A 80 23.57 -0.35 9.50
N PRO A 81 24.03 0.19 8.36
CA PRO A 81 23.20 0.97 7.46
C PRO A 81 21.96 0.18 7.04
N SER A 82 20.79 0.81 7.05
CA SER A 82 19.55 0.26 6.51
C SER A 82 19.06 1.07 5.31
N LEU A 83 18.08 0.54 4.58
CA LEU A 83 17.44 1.26 3.47
C LEU A 83 16.82 2.59 3.92
N ALA A 84 16.40 2.69 5.18
CA ALA A 84 15.83 3.93 5.74
C ALA A 84 16.85 5.08 5.74
N ASP A 85 18.15 4.79 5.88
CA ASP A 85 19.21 5.79 5.95
C ASP A 85 19.46 6.48 4.59
N ARG A 86 18.88 5.96 3.50
CA ARG A 86 18.91 6.58 2.16
C ARG A 86 17.91 7.73 2.03
N PHE A 87 17.01 7.91 2.99
CA PHE A 87 15.91 8.85 2.93
C PHE A 87 15.99 9.87 4.08
N PRO A 88 15.48 11.10 3.89
CA PRO A 88 15.32 12.03 5.00
C PRO A 88 14.26 11.53 5.98
N THR A 89 14.40 11.91 7.25
CA THR A 89 13.36 11.67 8.26
C THR A 89 12.07 12.37 7.86
N LEU A 90 10.97 11.62 7.92
CA LEU A 90 9.64 12.04 7.50
C LEU A 90 8.80 12.53 8.68
N LYS A 91 7.84 13.42 8.39
CA LYS A 91 6.94 13.97 9.39
C LYS A 91 5.81 13.01 9.73
N GLY A 92 5.33 13.08 10.98
CA GLY A 92 4.08 12.46 11.43
C GLY A 92 4.25 11.20 12.29
N GLY A 93 5.45 10.64 12.39
CA GLY A 93 5.71 9.43 13.16
C GLY A 93 4.96 8.20 12.63
N SER A 94 5.17 7.06 13.28
CA SER A 94 4.51 5.78 12.98
C SER A 94 2.99 5.88 13.13
N LYS A 95 2.52 6.85 13.94
CA LYS A 95 1.09 7.20 14.04
C LYS A 95 0.50 7.57 12.68
N TRP A 96 1.22 8.31 11.84
CA TRP A 96 0.76 8.67 10.50
C TRP A 96 0.57 7.43 9.60
N VAL A 97 1.47 6.46 9.70
CA VAL A 97 1.39 5.20 8.95
C VAL A 97 0.16 4.41 9.35
N MET A 98 -0.06 4.26 10.67
CA MET A 98 -1.24 3.56 11.20
C MET A 98 -2.55 4.26 10.82
N GLN A 99 -2.60 5.59 10.91
CA GLN A 99 -3.79 6.34 10.51
C GLN A 99 -4.09 6.17 9.02
N THR A 100 -3.06 6.25 8.17
CA THR A 100 -3.23 6.06 6.71
C THR A 100 -3.72 4.65 6.39
N MET A 101 -3.22 3.63 7.11
CA MET A 101 -3.67 2.26 6.98
C MET A 101 -5.16 2.11 7.34
N VAL A 102 -5.57 2.67 8.49
CA VAL A 102 -6.98 2.65 8.94
C VAL A 102 -7.88 3.40 7.97
N ASP A 103 -7.49 4.59 7.52
CA ASP A 103 -8.26 5.39 6.56
C ASP A 103 -8.44 4.63 5.24
N LEU A 104 -7.38 4.00 4.73
CA LEU A 104 -7.40 3.23 3.49
C LEU A 104 -8.34 2.02 3.56
N PHE A 105 -8.22 1.19 4.60
CA PHE A 105 -9.08 0.00 4.72
C PHE A 105 -10.52 0.36 5.07
N SER A 106 -10.73 1.45 5.82
CA SER A 106 -12.08 1.98 6.07
C SER A 106 -12.74 2.40 4.76
N ALA A 107 -12.03 3.12 3.89
CA ALA A 107 -12.57 3.52 2.59
C ALA A 107 -12.90 2.30 1.70
N GLN A 108 -12.05 1.27 1.70
CA GLN A 108 -12.31 0.02 0.99
C GLN A 108 -13.60 -0.67 1.44
N ILE A 109 -13.84 -0.74 2.74
CA ILE A 109 -15.00 -1.42 3.34
C ILE A 109 -16.27 -0.59 3.19
N PHE A 110 -16.25 0.66 3.62
CA PHE A 110 -17.44 1.47 3.80
C PHE A 110 -17.79 2.32 2.57
N ASP A 111 -16.79 2.80 1.82
CA ASP A 111 -17.01 3.74 0.73
C ASP A 111 -16.99 3.07 -0.64
N TRP A 112 -16.09 2.11 -0.88
CA TRP A 112 -15.86 1.56 -2.22
C TRP A 112 -16.52 0.20 -2.46
N SER A 113 -16.92 -0.49 -1.38
CA SER A 113 -17.33 -1.90 -1.44
C SER A 113 -16.30 -2.79 -2.15
N TRP A 114 -15.01 -2.43 -2.06
CA TRP A 114 -13.91 -3.03 -2.80
C TRP A 114 -12.76 -3.26 -1.83
N VAL A 115 -12.67 -4.49 -1.31
CA VAL A 115 -11.84 -4.82 -0.15
C VAL A 115 -10.68 -5.71 -0.56
N HIS A 116 -9.47 -5.28 -0.23
CA HIS A 116 -8.22 -6.05 -0.31
C HIS A 116 -8.25 -7.14 0.75
N CYS A 117 -8.03 -8.38 0.34
CA CYS A 117 -8.18 -9.54 1.22
C CYS A 117 -6.87 -10.05 1.85
N ASP A 118 -5.72 -9.51 1.48
CA ASP A 118 -4.41 -9.88 2.03
C ASP A 118 -3.49 -8.67 2.25
N PRO A 119 -3.84 -7.72 3.14
CA PRO A 119 -3.04 -6.53 3.39
C PRO A 119 -1.81 -6.82 4.28
N HIS A 120 -1.02 -7.83 3.91
CA HIS A 120 0.18 -8.21 4.64
C HIS A 120 1.18 -7.04 4.68
N PRO A 121 1.84 -6.75 5.82
CA PRO A 121 2.81 -5.64 5.92
C PRO A 121 3.98 -5.70 4.93
N GLY A 122 4.29 -6.89 4.40
CA GLY A 122 5.29 -7.08 3.34
C GLY A 122 4.89 -6.49 1.98
N ASN A 123 3.59 -6.29 1.74
CA ASN A 123 3.02 -5.74 0.51
C ASN A 123 2.86 -4.20 0.57
N ILE A 124 3.37 -3.59 1.64
CA ILE A 124 3.28 -2.16 1.89
C ILE A 124 4.68 -1.58 2.00
N ILE A 125 4.92 -0.49 1.28
CA ILE A 125 6.13 0.33 1.38
C ILE A 125 5.77 1.72 1.86
N VAL A 126 6.59 2.30 2.74
CA VAL A 126 6.56 3.73 3.07
C VAL A 126 7.77 4.39 2.42
N ARG A 127 7.54 5.50 1.71
CA ARG A 127 8.58 6.28 1.04
C ARG A 127 8.40 7.79 1.26
N PRO A 128 9.42 8.62 1.04
CA PRO A 128 9.23 10.06 0.92
C PRO A 128 8.29 10.40 -0.25
N HIS A 129 7.37 11.34 -0.04
CA HIS A 129 6.46 11.78 -1.07
C HIS A 129 7.24 12.49 -2.19
N PRO A 130 7.12 12.07 -3.47
CA PRO A 130 7.96 12.56 -4.55
C PRO A 130 7.81 14.07 -4.82
N ALA A 131 6.62 14.62 -4.59
CA ALA A 131 6.34 16.04 -4.80
C ALA A 131 6.27 16.90 -3.50
N LYS A 132 6.37 16.30 -2.30
CA LYS A 132 6.11 17.00 -1.03
C LYS A 132 7.20 16.69 -0.02
N ALA A 133 8.20 17.57 0.04
CA ALA A 133 9.38 17.37 0.88
C ALA A 133 9.03 17.09 2.35
N GLY A 134 9.62 16.02 2.90
CA GLY A 134 9.43 15.59 4.28
C GLY A 134 8.07 14.95 4.59
N GLN A 135 7.16 14.82 3.63
CA GLN A 135 5.93 14.04 3.80
C GLN A 135 6.17 12.59 3.42
N ALA A 136 5.47 11.67 4.07
CA ALA A 136 5.46 10.27 3.72
C ALA A 136 4.38 9.96 2.67
N GLN A 137 4.60 8.89 1.91
CA GLN A 137 3.62 8.29 1.02
C GLN A 137 3.57 6.78 1.30
N PHE A 138 2.36 6.28 1.46
CA PHE A 138 2.04 4.89 1.71
C PHE A 138 1.79 4.19 0.37
N VAL A 139 2.58 3.18 0.05
CA VAL A 139 2.52 2.48 -1.24
C VAL A 139 2.01 1.06 -1.02
N LEU A 140 0.94 0.68 -1.71
CA LEU A 140 0.37 -0.67 -1.68
C LEU A 140 0.76 -1.39 -2.98
N LEU A 141 1.40 -2.56 -2.87
CA LEU A 141 2.01 -3.27 -4.00
C LEU A 141 1.16 -4.42 -4.54
N ASP A 142 0.61 -5.23 -3.63
CA ASP A 142 -0.12 -6.46 -3.97
C ASP A 142 -1.57 -6.14 -4.27
N HIS A 143 -2.07 -6.62 -5.40
CA HIS A 143 -3.47 -6.48 -5.78
C HIS A 143 -4.12 -7.79 -6.24
N GLY A 144 -3.57 -8.94 -5.83
CA GLY A 144 -3.98 -10.25 -6.30
C GLY A 144 -5.40 -10.63 -5.89
N LEU A 145 -5.83 -10.28 -4.68
CA LEU A 145 -7.13 -10.69 -4.14
C LEU A 145 -7.97 -9.51 -3.63
N TYR A 146 -9.07 -9.28 -4.35
CA TYR A 146 -10.12 -8.33 -3.96
C TYR A 146 -11.49 -8.99 -3.96
N VAL A 147 -12.35 -8.54 -3.05
CA VAL A 147 -13.76 -8.91 -3.00
C VAL A 147 -14.65 -7.69 -3.07
N ARG A 148 -15.81 -7.87 -3.70
CA ARG A 148 -16.90 -6.90 -3.63
C ARG A 148 -17.80 -7.23 -2.46
N VAL A 149 -18.02 -6.23 -1.62
CA VAL A 149 -18.91 -6.35 -0.45
C VAL A 149 -20.29 -5.86 -0.84
N SER A 150 -21.35 -6.56 -0.42
CA SER A 150 -22.71 -6.13 -0.70
C SER A 150 -23.12 -4.92 0.17
N PRO A 151 -24.00 -4.02 -0.30
CA PRO A 151 -24.48 -2.90 0.51
C PRO A 151 -25.12 -3.34 1.83
N ARG A 152 -25.80 -4.49 1.83
CA ARG A 152 -26.37 -5.08 3.04
C ARG A 152 -25.31 -5.41 4.08
N PHE A 153 -24.19 -6.00 3.66
CA PHE A 153 -23.09 -6.30 4.58
C PHE A 153 -22.43 -5.03 5.11
N GLN A 154 -22.23 -4.02 4.25
CA GLN A 154 -21.68 -2.73 4.68
C GLN A 154 -22.52 -2.09 5.80
N GLN A 155 -23.85 -2.11 5.67
CA GLN A 155 -24.76 -1.57 6.68
C GLN A 155 -24.81 -2.37 7.98
N GLN A 156 -24.59 -3.68 7.92
CA GLN A 156 -24.61 -4.55 9.12
C GLN A 156 -23.29 -4.53 9.90
N TYR A 157 -22.21 -4.09 9.25
CA TYR A 157 -20.86 -4.06 9.82
C TYR A 157 -20.43 -2.67 10.31
N ALA A 158 -21.07 -1.61 9.81
CA ALA A 158 -20.89 -0.22 10.24
C ALA A 158 -21.55 0.05 11.60
#